data_AF-A0A2N7WZ86-F1
#
_entry.id   AF-A0A2N7WZ86-F1
#
_cell.length_a   1.000
_cell.length_b   1.000
_cell.length_c   1.000
_cell.angle_alpha   90.00
_cell.angle_beta   90.00
_cell.angle_gamma   90.00
#
_symmetry.space_group_name_H-M   'P 1'
#
loop_
_entity.id
_entity.type
_entity.pdbx_description
1 polymer ?
#
loop_
_entity_poly.entity_id
_entity_poly.type
_entity_poly.pdbx_seq_one_letter_code
_entity_poly.pdbx_strand_id
1 'polypeptide(L)'
;MLNAKYVRPTIFKASNAAQFRRNAASFLQSAKDAKQPPIVRYALAYEAVHALAIGFLYLHALAPTGGDGHRIRAIGTLLDHVGLELDIDDRIEIEHAARESNDKIYESPAPPPSARQAIDLIESVVRVEGLVKRLVPTWYSLEVGNS
;
A
#
# COMPACT_ATOMS: atom_id res chain seq x y z
N MET A 1 -12.11 -13.53 13.71
CA MET A 1 -12.98 -13.50 12.51
C MET A 1 -12.69 -12.21 11.75
N LEU A 2 -12.08 -12.29 10.57
CA LEU A 2 -11.90 -11.15 9.67
C LEU A 2 -13.27 -10.67 9.21
N ASN A 3 -13.58 -9.40 9.46
CA ASN A 3 -14.89 -8.80 9.23
C ASN A 3 -15.21 -8.81 7.72
N ALA A 4 -16.15 -9.66 7.29
CA ALA A 4 -16.43 -10.03 5.89
C ALA A 4 -17.01 -8.92 4.98
N LYS A 5 -16.88 -7.63 5.33
CA LYS A 5 -17.52 -6.52 4.59
C LYS A 5 -16.60 -5.73 3.65
N TYR A 6 -15.27 -5.86 3.77
CA TYR A 6 -14.32 -5.04 2.98
C TYR A 6 -13.57 -5.81 1.88
N VAL A 7 -13.58 -7.14 1.94
CA VAL A 7 -13.03 -8.04 0.93
C VAL A 7 -14.06 -9.07 0.53
N ARG A 8 -14.03 -9.48 -0.73
CA ARG A 8 -14.83 -10.56 -1.29
C ARG A 8 -13.91 -11.65 -1.86
N PRO A 9 -14.33 -12.91 -1.85
CA PRO A 9 -13.68 -13.94 -2.63
C PRO A 9 -13.66 -13.55 -4.11
N THR A 10 -12.55 -13.84 -4.78
CA THR A 10 -12.39 -13.68 -6.22
C THR A 10 -11.64 -14.87 -6.79
N ILE A 11 -11.73 -15.09 -8.09
CA ILE A 11 -10.86 -16.06 -8.75
C ILE A 11 -9.42 -15.55 -8.64
N PHE A 12 -8.52 -16.40 -8.15
CA PHE A 12 -7.09 -16.10 -8.12
C PHE A 12 -6.60 -15.80 -9.55
N LYS A 13 -6.02 -14.62 -9.74
CA LYS A 13 -5.41 -14.18 -11.01
C LYS A 13 -4.00 -13.71 -10.74
N ALA A 14 -3.02 -14.57 -11.01
CA ALA A 14 -1.60 -14.27 -10.83
C ALA A 14 -1.17 -12.97 -11.55
N SER A 15 -1.74 -12.71 -12.74
CA SER A 15 -1.51 -11.49 -13.51
C SER A 15 -1.94 -10.22 -12.76
N ASN A 16 -3.05 -10.23 -12.02
CA ASN A 16 -3.49 -9.09 -11.22
C ASN A 16 -2.51 -8.81 -10.09
N ALA A 17 -2.13 -9.84 -9.32
CA ALA A 17 -1.16 -9.69 -8.24
C ALA A 17 0.17 -9.15 -8.79
N ALA A 18 0.66 -9.69 -9.92
CA ALA A 18 1.89 -9.22 -10.56
C ALA A 18 1.78 -7.78 -11.10
N GLN A 19 0.62 -7.37 -11.61
CA GLN A 19 0.39 -6.00 -12.06
C GLN A 19 0.36 -5.00 -10.89
N PHE A 20 -0.29 -5.33 -9.77
CA PHE A 20 -0.28 -4.48 -8.58
C PHE A 20 1.12 -4.29 -8.00
N ARG A 21 1.95 -5.34 -8.02
CA ARG A 21 3.39 -5.24 -7.69
C ARG A 21 4.12 -4.25 -8.62
N ARG A 22 3.87 -4.29 -9.93
CA ARG A 22 4.47 -3.34 -10.89
C ARG A 22 3.99 -1.90 -10.63
N ASN A 23 2.70 -1.72 -10.35
CA ASN A 23 2.15 -0.42 -10.01
C ASN A 23 2.81 0.15 -8.74
N ALA A 24 2.93 -0.68 -7.69
CA ALA A 24 3.61 -0.29 -6.46
C ALA A 24 5.06 0.15 -6.71
N ALA A 25 5.82 -0.61 -7.49
CA ALA A 25 7.19 -0.26 -7.85
C ALA A 25 7.26 1.07 -8.64
N SER A 26 6.35 1.28 -9.60
CA SER A 26 6.29 2.53 -10.37
C SER A 26 5.96 3.73 -9.49
N PHE A 27 4.95 3.61 -8.60
CA PHE A 27 4.59 4.68 -7.69
C PHE A 27 5.73 5.00 -6.73
N LEU A 28 6.38 3.98 -6.16
CA LEU A 28 7.49 4.17 -5.24
C LEU A 28 8.71 4.80 -5.92
N GLN A 29 8.98 4.43 -7.18
CA GLN A 29 10.04 5.05 -7.96
C GLN A 29 9.74 6.53 -8.22
N SER A 30 8.51 6.87 -8.59
CA SER A 30 8.10 8.26 -8.80
C SER A 30 8.10 9.06 -7.49
N ALA A 31 7.70 8.48 -6.36
CA ALA A 31 7.73 9.13 -5.05
C ALA A 31 9.15 9.56 -4.63
N LYS A 32 10.17 8.79 -5.05
CA LYS A 32 11.58 9.08 -4.81
C LYS A 32 12.13 10.21 -5.68
N ASP A 33 11.41 10.68 -6.70
CA ASP A 33 11.85 11.80 -7.54
C ASP A 33 11.81 13.12 -6.74
N ALA A 34 13.00 13.62 -6.38
CA ALA A 34 13.16 14.85 -5.63
C ALA A 34 12.68 16.11 -6.39
N LYS A 35 12.46 16.03 -7.72
CA LYS A 35 11.88 17.12 -8.51
C LYS A 35 10.39 17.32 -8.26
N GLN A 36 9.72 16.33 -7.67
CA GLN A 36 8.30 16.41 -7.37
C GLN A 36 8.05 17.16 -6.05
N PRO A 37 6.95 17.93 -5.95
CA PRO A 37 6.54 18.55 -4.69
C PRO A 37 6.28 17.51 -3.58
N PRO A 38 6.49 17.84 -2.29
CA PRO A 38 6.26 16.93 -1.17
C PRO A 38 4.90 16.24 -1.17
N ILE A 39 3.82 16.97 -1.49
CA ILE A 39 2.46 16.42 -1.58
C ILE A 39 2.33 15.32 -2.63
N VAL A 40 2.97 15.48 -3.79
CA VAL A 40 2.93 14.48 -4.87
C VAL A 40 3.71 13.24 -4.45
N ARG A 41 4.89 13.45 -3.86
CA ARG A 41 5.74 12.37 -3.35
C ARG A 41 5.04 11.56 -2.25
N TYR A 42 4.38 12.24 -1.32
CA TYR A 42 3.59 11.63 -0.25
C TYR A 42 2.42 10.81 -0.82
N ALA A 43 1.64 11.38 -1.75
CA ALA A 43 0.52 10.69 -2.39
C ALA A 43 0.97 9.43 -3.16
N LEU A 44 2.10 9.51 -3.88
CA LEU A 44 2.64 8.36 -4.60
C LEU A 44 3.18 7.27 -3.66
N ALA A 45 3.81 7.64 -2.54
CA ALA A 45 4.21 6.66 -1.53
C ALA A 45 3.00 5.94 -0.93
N TYR A 46 1.92 6.69 -0.65
CA TYR A 46 0.66 6.11 -0.20
C TYR A 46 0.02 5.16 -1.25
N GLU A 47 -0.01 5.56 -2.52
CA GLU A 47 -0.50 4.68 -3.60
C GLU A 47 0.39 3.44 -3.79
N ALA A 48 1.69 3.54 -3.53
CA ALA A 48 2.59 2.39 -3.56
C ALA A 48 2.24 1.34 -2.50
N VAL A 49 2.05 1.74 -1.23
CA VAL A 49 1.68 0.80 -0.17
C VAL A 49 0.26 0.26 -0.34
N HIS A 50 -0.66 1.08 -0.83
CA HIS A 50 -2.00 0.63 -1.18
C HIS A 50 -1.95 -0.42 -2.31
N ALA A 51 -1.17 -0.19 -3.37
CA ALA A 51 -0.99 -1.16 -4.45
C ALA A 51 -0.36 -2.47 -3.94
N LEU A 52 0.63 -2.42 -3.04
CA LEU A 52 1.16 -3.61 -2.37
C LEU A 52 0.06 -4.36 -1.61
N ALA A 53 -0.76 -3.64 -0.84
CA ALA A 53 -1.84 -4.25 -0.08
C ALA A 53 -2.88 -4.94 -0.96
N ILE A 54 -3.28 -4.31 -2.07
CA ILE A 54 -4.22 -4.93 -3.02
C ILE A 54 -3.61 -6.14 -3.70
N GLY A 55 -2.34 -6.05 -4.14
CA GLY A 55 -1.64 -7.18 -4.74
C GLY A 55 -1.53 -8.38 -3.78
N PHE A 56 -1.25 -8.11 -2.50
CA PHE A 56 -1.25 -9.12 -1.44
C PHE A 56 -2.62 -9.79 -1.28
N LEU A 57 -3.72 -9.03 -1.26
CA LEU A 57 -5.07 -9.62 -1.23
C LEU A 57 -5.34 -10.54 -2.43
N TYR A 58 -4.92 -10.14 -3.63
CA TYR A 58 -5.08 -10.97 -4.83
C TYR A 58 -4.29 -12.29 -4.76
N LEU A 59 -3.15 -12.34 -4.06
CA LEU A 59 -2.45 -13.61 -3.79
C LEU A 59 -3.29 -14.60 -3.00
N HIS A 60 -4.16 -14.08 -2.14
CA HIS A 60 -5.03 -14.87 -1.28
C HIS A 60 -6.43 -15.07 -1.87
N ALA A 61 -6.60 -14.86 -3.18
CA ALA A 61 -7.90 -14.96 -3.86
C ALA A 61 -8.97 -14.02 -3.25
N LEU A 62 -8.53 -12.86 -2.77
CA LEU A 62 -9.38 -11.79 -2.23
C LEU A 62 -9.32 -10.54 -3.11
N ALA A 63 -10.43 -9.81 -3.19
CA ALA A 63 -10.51 -8.49 -3.81
C ALA A 63 -11.26 -7.52 -2.88
N PRO A 64 -10.91 -6.22 -2.86
CA PRO A 64 -11.67 -5.23 -2.09
C PRO A 64 -13.11 -5.11 -2.62
N THR A 65 -14.06 -4.81 -1.72
CA THR A 65 -15.49 -4.60 -2.06
C THR A 65 -15.79 -3.16 -2.50
N GLY A 66 -14.83 -2.24 -2.40
CA GLY A 66 -14.97 -0.83 -2.80
C GLY A 66 -15.71 0.05 -1.79
N GLY A 67 -16.20 -0.51 -0.68
CA GLY A 67 -16.85 0.28 0.39
C GLY A 67 -15.89 1.15 1.18
N ASP A 68 -16.42 2.06 2.00
CA ASP A 68 -15.63 2.98 2.81
C ASP A 68 -14.63 2.25 3.72
N GLY A 69 -13.44 2.85 3.86
CA GLY A 69 -12.35 2.27 4.65
C GLY A 69 -11.70 1.01 4.06
N HIS A 70 -12.06 0.58 2.83
CA HIS A 70 -11.41 -0.59 2.21
C HIS A 70 -9.89 -0.43 2.10
N ARG A 71 -9.41 0.79 1.80
CA ARG A 71 -7.96 1.08 1.69
C ARG A 71 -7.23 0.86 3.01
N ILE A 72 -7.72 1.49 4.09
CA ILE A 72 -7.14 1.35 5.44
C ILE A 72 -7.12 -0.12 5.86
N ARG A 73 -8.20 -0.87 5.61
CA ARG A 73 -8.27 -2.28 5.98
C ARG A 73 -7.36 -3.17 5.13
N ALA A 74 -7.25 -2.90 3.83
CA ALA A 74 -6.32 -3.61 2.96
C ALA A 74 -4.87 -3.38 3.42
N ILE A 75 -4.50 -2.13 3.67
CA ILE A 75 -3.18 -1.75 4.20
C ILE A 75 -2.93 -2.43 5.55
N GLY A 76 -3.86 -2.32 6.50
CA GLY A 76 -3.74 -2.99 7.81
C GLY A 76 -3.55 -4.50 7.69
N THR A 77 -4.25 -5.15 6.76
CA THR A 77 -4.08 -6.59 6.48
C THR A 77 -2.65 -6.92 6.03
N LEU A 78 -2.06 -6.10 5.16
CA LEU A 78 -0.66 -6.25 4.75
C LEU A 78 0.31 -6.02 5.90
N LEU A 79 0.10 -4.95 6.68
CA LEU A 79 0.97 -4.59 7.80
C LEU A 79 0.94 -5.65 8.90
N ASP A 80 -0.22 -6.24 9.19
CA ASP A 80 -0.33 -7.35 10.14
C ASP A 80 0.43 -8.58 9.66
N HIS A 81 0.47 -8.84 8.35
CA HIS A 81 1.25 -9.95 7.78
C HIS A 81 2.77 -9.77 7.95
N VAL A 82 3.28 -8.55 7.74
CA VAL A 82 4.70 -8.24 7.91
C VAL A 82 5.07 -7.83 9.34
N GLY A 83 4.08 -7.74 10.23
CA GLY A 83 4.16 -7.02 11.50
C GLY A 83 5.14 -7.56 12.53
N LEU A 84 5.57 -8.82 12.42
CA LEU A 84 6.61 -9.38 13.28
C LEU A 84 7.98 -8.74 13.05
N GLU A 85 8.20 -8.19 11.85
CA GLU A 85 9.49 -7.64 11.42
C GLU A 85 9.37 -6.16 11.00
N LEU A 86 8.18 -5.58 11.13
CA LEU A 86 7.91 -4.18 10.85
C LEU A 86 8.16 -3.36 12.11
N ASP A 87 8.95 -2.30 11.96
CA ASP A 87 9.14 -1.34 13.04
C ASP A 87 7.81 -0.64 13.38
N ILE A 88 7.59 -0.35 14.67
CA ILE A 88 6.33 0.25 15.12
C ILE A 88 6.14 1.66 14.53
N ASP A 89 7.22 2.41 14.32
CA ASP A 89 7.17 3.75 13.76
C ASP A 89 6.76 3.70 12.28
N ASP A 90 7.24 2.71 11.52
CA ASP A 90 6.84 2.48 10.13
C ASP A 90 5.34 2.17 10.02
N ARG A 91 4.84 1.34 10.95
CA ARG A 91 3.40 1.02 11.01
C ARG A 91 2.60 2.27 11.29
N ILE A 92 3.00 3.07 12.28
CA ILE A 92 2.31 4.30 12.67
C ILE A 92 2.28 5.29 11.50
N GLU A 93 3.40 5.51 10.81
CA GLU A 93 3.49 6.44 9.68
C GLU A 93 2.52 6.04 8.55
N ILE A 94 2.47 4.76 8.20
CA ILE A 94 1.60 4.26 7.13
C ILE A 94 0.11 4.31 7.54
N GLU A 95 -0.21 3.91 8.78
CA GLU A 95 -1.59 3.98 9.28
C GLU A 95 -2.07 5.42 9.39
N HIS A 96 -1.19 6.35 9.79
CA HIS A 96 -1.47 7.77 9.81
C HIS A 96 -1.79 8.28 8.39
N ALA A 97 -0.95 7.97 7.40
CA ALA A 97 -1.19 8.33 6.00
C ALA A 97 -2.54 7.81 5.46
N ALA A 98 -2.91 6.58 5.85
CA ALA A 98 -4.17 5.97 5.44
C ALA A 98 -5.40 6.64 6.08
N ARG A 99 -5.30 7.04 7.35
CA ARG A 99 -6.35 7.80 8.07
C ARG A 99 -6.49 9.21 7.50
N GLU A 100 -5.38 9.92 7.33
CA GLU A 100 -5.38 11.26 6.77
C GLU A 100 -6.01 11.29 5.38
N SER A 101 -5.70 10.31 4.53
CA SER A 101 -6.30 10.20 3.19
C SER A 101 -7.81 9.90 3.21
N ASN A 102 -8.34 9.33 4.29
CA ASN A 102 -9.75 8.97 4.43
C ASN A 102 -10.57 10.09 5.11
N ASP A 103 -10.02 10.71 6.15
CA ASP A 103 -10.71 11.70 6.99
C ASP A 103 -10.68 13.10 6.36
N LYS A 104 -9.59 13.46 5.64
CA LYS A 104 -9.41 14.81 5.07
C LYS A 104 -10.16 15.06 3.77
N ILE A 105 -10.82 14.03 3.21
CA ILE A 105 -11.76 14.22 2.09
C ILE A 105 -13.02 14.96 2.56
N TYR A 106 -13.36 14.92 3.86
CA TYR A 106 -14.68 15.31 4.34
C TYR A 106 -14.72 16.51 5.31
N GLU A 107 -13.66 16.81 6.09
CA GLU A 107 -13.83 17.73 7.24
C GLU A 107 -12.95 19.01 7.29
N SER A 108 -11.82 19.11 6.58
CA SER A 108 -11.05 20.36 6.48
C SER A 108 -9.83 20.22 5.54
N PRO A 109 -9.41 21.24 4.77
CA PRO A 109 -8.15 21.19 4.07
C PRO A 109 -7.00 21.20 5.09
N ALA A 110 -6.43 20.04 5.36
CA ALA A 110 -5.22 19.97 6.16
C ALA A 110 -4.06 20.65 5.41
N PRO A 111 -3.06 21.17 6.15
CA PRO A 111 -1.84 21.64 5.51
C PRO A 111 -1.22 20.52 4.67
N PRO A 112 -0.64 20.86 3.50
CA PRO A 112 0.05 19.87 2.68
C PRO A 112 1.19 19.23 3.49
N PRO A 113 1.50 17.95 3.26
CA PRO A 113 2.58 17.27 3.97
C PRO A 113 3.91 17.99 3.71
N SER A 114 4.72 18.10 4.75
CA SER A 114 6.07 18.63 4.68
C SER A 114 6.99 17.71 3.86
N ALA A 115 8.13 18.25 3.42
CA ALA A 115 9.15 17.44 2.76
C ALA A 115 9.64 16.28 3.65
N ARG A 116 9.68 16.48 4.98
CA ARG A 116 10.09 15.44 5.92
C ARG A 116 9.06 14.32 6.02
N GLN A 117 7.78 14.65 6.15
CA GLN A 117 6.69 13.64 6.14
C GLN A 117 6.67 12.84 4.84
N ALA A 118 6.93 13.47 3.69
CA ALA A 118 7.06 12.75 2.42
C ALA A 118 8.22 11.74 2.45
N ILE A 119 9.38 12.13 3.00
CA ILE A 119 10.55 11.25 3.13
C ILE A 119 10.25 10.10 4.10
N ASP A 120 9.70 10.38 5.28
CA ASP A 120 9.40 9.38 6.30
C ASP A 120 8.43 8.30 5.78
N LEU A 121 7.36 8.72 5.08
CA LEU A 121 6.44 7.79 4.45
C LEU A 121 7.13 6.97 3.34
N ILE A 122 7.93 7.59 2.47
CA ILE A 122 8.67 6.86 1.41
C ILE A 122 9.56 5.78 2.03
N GLU A 123 10.32 6.12 3.07
CA GLU A 123 11.23 5.19 3.73
C GLU A 123 10.48 4.02 4.39
N SER A 124 9.36 4.32 5.06
CA SER A 124 8.49 3.30 5.67
C SER A 124 7.95 2.33 4.60
N VAL A 125 7.52 2.86 3.45
CA VAL A 125 7.02 2.05 2.34
C VAL A 125 8.13 1.22 1.68
N VAL A 126 9.36 1.74 1.60
CA VAL A 126 10.53 0.97 1.13
C VAL A 126 10.80 -0.21 2.08
N ARG A 127 10.73 0.00 3.40
CA ARG A 127 10.91 -1.06 4.39
C ARG A 127 9.82 -2.13 4.26
N VAL A 128 8.55 -1.73 4.14
CA VAL A 128 7.44 -2.66 3.89
C VAL A 128 7.64 -3.43 2.57
N GLU A 129 8.01 -2.78 1.47
CA GLU A 129 8.30 -3.45 0.20
C GLU A 129 9.43 -4.49 0.36
N GLY A 130 10.48 -4.15 1.11
CA GLY A 130 11.58 -5.06 1.43
C GLY A 130 11.13 -6.29 2.24
N LEU A 131 10.28 -6.09 3.25
CA LEU A 131 9.68 -7.18 4.02
C LEU A 131 8.81 -8.09 3.14
N VAL A 132 7.96 -7.49 2.30
CA VAL A 132 7.08 -8.23 1.38
C VAL A 132 7.89 -9.06 0.37
N LYS A 133 8.98 -8.51 -0.18
CA LYS A 133 9.92 -9.25 -1.06
C LYS A 133 10.50 -10.48 -0.39
N ARG A 134 10.88 -10.35 0.89
CA ARG A 134 11.53 -11.42 1.66
C ARG A 134 10.55 -12.48 2.15
N LEU A 135 9.37 -12.05 2.61
CA LEU A 135 8.36 -12.94 3.22
C LEU A 135 7.48 -13.63 2.17
N VAL A 136 7.29 -13.02 0.99
CA VAL A 136 6.43 -13.54 -0.07
C VAL A 136 7.20 -13.65 -1.41
N PRO A 137 8.31 -14.40 -1.46
CA PRO A 137 9.15 -14.48 -2.66
C PRO A 137 8.42 -15.08 -3.87
N THR A 138 7.42 -15.95 -3.62
CA THR A 138 6.56 -16.53 -4.66
C THR A 138 5.74 -15.49 -5.41
N TRP A 139 5.41 -14.36 -4.79
CA TRP A 139 4.78 -13.25 -5.50
C TRP A 139 5.75 -12.60 -6.48
N TYR A 140 7.02 -12.49 -6.12
CA TYR A 140 8.05 -11.87 -6.97
C TYR A 140 8.45 -12.77 -8.15
N SER A 141 8.18 -14.08 -8.10
CA SER A 141 8.33 -14.98 -9.25
C SER A 141 7.15 -14.97 -10.22
N LEU A 142 6.02 -14.32 -9.91
CA LEU A 142 4.89 -14.25 -10.84
C LEU A 142 5.21 -13.36 -12.04
N GLU A 143 4.92 -13.89 -13.23
CA GLU A 143 4.97 -13.15 -14.49
C GLU A 143 3.66 -12.37 -14.71
N VAL A 144 3.77 -11.17 -15.29
CA VAL A 144 2.60 -10.48 -15.82
C VAL A 144 2.34 -11.10 -17.17
N GLY A 145 1.32 -11.96 -17.26
CA GLY A 145 0.93 -12.54 -18.54
C GLY A 145 0.71 -11.45 -19.60
N ASN A 146 1.26 -11.66 -20.79
CA ASN A 146 0.95 -10.82 -21.94
C ASN A 146 -0.56 -10.96 -22.20
N SER A 147 -1.27 -9.85 -22.01
CA SER A 147 -2.71 -9.76 -22.33
C SER A 147 -2.90 -9.74 -23.83
#